data_AF-A0A9R0VGX7-F1
#
_entry.id   AF-A0A9R0VGX7-F1
#
_cell.length_a   1.000
_cell.length_b   1.000
_cell.length_c   1.000
_cell.angle_alpha   90.00
_cell.angle_beta   90.00
_cell.angle_gamma   90.00
#
_symmetry.space_group_name_H-M   'P 1'
#
loop_
_entity.id
_entity.type
_entity.pdbx_description
1 polymer ?
#
loop_
_entity_poly.entity_id
_entity_poly.type
_entity_poly.pdbx_seq_one_letter_code
_entity_poly.pdbx_strand_id
1 'polypeptide(L)'
;MALDLPLVNPYLDKSADFSGGVNFAVAGATALDRTYLLQNAIIMPPGNTPLSSQLDWFKSHLNDTCQQDCAKKLGGALFLVGEIGGNDYNYAFFQKRSVEAVKAYVPLEVIELGATQIIIPGNFPIGCSPSYLALFSAAGSTDHDERGCLKSYNAFAAYHNEQLQAAIGDLRKVNADISVVYADYYGAFLHLLDHAAVLGFDEGSLLKACCGAGGEHNFDMDMMCGGIGASTCADPARHAVIANVKRAKEHVFNFKGHRVLNRNRVHDHLTLMDDYFTLDVLFVDNFYQSFRMHKNVFDRLYHDIQSFEDYFILKKDGMGRIGFCGYQKCTAALRMLAYGTTANSWNEYLRMSESTCGDAMVRFTTAVIEVIGPRYLR
;
A
#
# COMPACT_ATOMS: atom_id res chain seq x y z
N MET A 1 2.80 1.54 -5.90
CA MET A 1 2.76 1.82 -4.45
C MET A 1 2.12 3.18 -4.23
N ALA A 2 1.18 3.30 -3.30
CA ALA A 2 0.28 4.46 -3.14
C ALA A 2 0.95 5.81 -2.76
N LEU A 3 2.25 5.82 -2.46
CA LEU A 3 3.02 7.03 -2.17
C LEU A 3 4.10 7.35 -3.22
N ASP A 4 4.23 6.53 -4.27
CA ASP A 4 5.33 6.58 -5.26
C ASP A 4 6.74 6.67 -4.63
N LEU A 5 6.87 6.19 -3.38
CA LEU A 5 8.14 6.07 -2.69
C LEU A 5 8.87 4.83 -3.20
N PRO A 6 10.20 4.90 -3.42
CA PRO A 6 10.98 3.73 -3.80
C PRO A 6 10.92 2.67 -2.71
N LEU A 7 11.02 1.39 -3.11
CA LEU A 7 11.21 0.31 -2.14
C LEU A 7 12.53 0.54 -1.39
N VAL A 8 12.46 0.50 -0.06
CA VAL A 8 13.63 0.66 0.80
C VAL A 8 14.31 -0.69 1.07
N ASN A 9 15.64 -0.68 1.05
CA ASN A 9 16.44 -1.90 1.24
C ASN A 9 16.50 -2.33 2.70
N PRO A 10 16.56 -3.64 2.99
CA PRO A 10 16.70 -4.15 4.36
C PRO A 10 18.07 -3.81 4.95
N TYR A 11 18.11 -3.33 6.19
CA TYR A 11 19.34 -2.91 6.88
C TYR A 11 20.43 -3.98 6.96
N LEU A 12 20.03 -5.26 7.03
CA LEU A 12 20.97 -6.38 7.12
C LEU A 12 21.64 -6.71 5.78
N ASP A 13 21.18 -6.17 4.65
CA ASP A 13 21.89 -6.25 3.39
C ASP A 13 23.08 -5.28 3.39
N LYS A 14 24.27 -5.83 3.63
CA LYS A 14 25.52 -5.05 3.70
C LYS A 14 25.98 -4.50 2.34
N SER A 15 25.37 -4.94 1.24
CA SER A 15 25.69 -4.50 -0.11
C SER A 15 24.72 -3.46 -0.66
N ALA A 16 23.63 -3.18 0.06
CA ALA A 16 22.58 -2.30 -0.40
C ALA A 16 22.93 -0.81 -0.32
N ASP A 17 22.33 -0.03 -1.21
CA ASP A 17 22.31 1.42 -1.12
C ASP A 17 21.15 1.87 -0.21
N PHE A 18 21.46 2.72 0.78
CA PHE A 18 20.50 3.30 1.72
C PHE A 18 20.21 4.79 1.44
N SER A 19 20.68 5.33 0.32
CA SER A 19 20.47 6.73 -0.06
C SER A 19 18.99 7.13 -0.14
N GLY A 20 18.12 6.20 -0.58
CA GLY A 20 16.66 6.38 -0.68
C GLY A 20 15.87 5.95 0.58
N GLY A 21 16.55 5.54 1.65
CA GLY A 21 15.94 5.04 2.88
C GLY A 21 16.34 3.59 3.20
N VAL A 22 15.98 3.15 4.40
CA VAL A 22 16.40 1.88 4.98
C VAL A 22 15.25 1.23 5.76
N ASN A 23 15.13 -0.09 5.65
CA ASN A 23 14.12 -0.89 6.32
C ASN A 23 14.74 -1.74 7.44
N PHE A 24 14.36 -1.46 8.68
CA PHE A 24 14.81 -2.21 9.86
C PHE A 24 13.83 -3.32 10.27
N ALA A 25 12.67 -3.42 9.62
CA ALA A 25 11.61 -4.34 10.01
C ALA A 25 12.02 -5.80 9.80
N VAL A 26 11.70 -6.63 10.79
CA VAL A 26 11.88 -8.09 10.74
C VAL A 26 10.51 -8.75 10.84
N ALA A 27 10.22 -9.65 9.90
CA ALA A 27 9.01 -10.46 9.96
C ALA A 27 8.97 -11.30 11.25
N GLY A 28 7.83 -11.32 11.94
CA GLY A 28 7.68 -12.05 13.20
C GLY A 28 8.30 -11.35 14.42
N ALA A 29 8.80 -10.12 14.30
CA ALA A 29 9.32 -9.34 15.42
C ALA A 29 8.23 -9.00 16.45
N THR A 30 8.62 -8.97 17.72
CA THR A 30 7.79 -8.57 18.87
C THR A 30 8.16 -7.18 19.35
N ALA A 31 7.23 -6.45 19.97
CA ALA A 31 7.54 -5.21 20.66
C ALA A 31 8.24 -5.48 22.01
N LEU A 32 7.74 -6.46 22.75
CA LEU A 32 8.29 -6.94 24.00
C LEU A 32 9.54 -7.79 23.75
N ASP A 33 10.46 -7.74 24.72
CA ASP A 33 11.68 -8.50 24.65
C ASP A 33 11.42 -10.01 24.74
N ARG A 34 12.21 -10.76 23.98
CA ARG A 34 12.18 -12.22 23.93
C ARG A 34 12.26 -12.86 25.32
N THR A 35 13.09 -12.31 26.20
CA THR A 35 13.25 -12.82 27.58
C THR A 35 11.97 -12.71 28.38
N TYR A 36 11.25 -11.58 28.27
CA TYR A 36 9.99 -11.37 28.96
C TYR A 36 8.91 -12.34 28.47
N LEU A 37 8.80 -12.54 27.16
CA LEU A 37 7.84 -13.47 26.57
C LEU A 37 8.13 -14.93 26.96
N LEU A 38 9.39 -15.34 26.98
CA LEU A 38 9.78 -16.69 27.44
C LEU A 38 9.49 -16.91 28.93
N GLN A 39 9.74 -15.92 29.79
CA GLN A 39 9.40 -15.99 31.21
C GLN A 39 7.89 -16.17 31.45
N ASN A 40 7.08 -15.66 30.53
CA ASN A 40 5.63 -15.82 30.52
C ASN A 40 5.16 -17.10 29.77
N ALA A 41 6.10 -17.99 29.42
CA ALA A 41 5.84 -19.22 28.67
C ALA A 41 5.09 -18.96 27.35
N ILE A 42 5.53 -17.93 26.62
CA ILE A 42 5.15 -17.66 25.22
C ILE A 42 6.35 -18.02 24.35
N ILE A 43 6.18 -19.08 23.57
CA ILE A 43 7.19 -19.56 22.62
C ILE A 43 7.09 -18.76 21.32
N MET A 44 8.22 -18.36 20.76
CA MET A 44 8.33 -17.66 19.47
C MET A 44 9.31 -18.42 18.57
N PRO A 45 9.28 -18.19 17.24
CA PRO A 45 10.22 -18.81 16.32
C PRO A 45 11.69 -18.57 16.68
N PRO A 46 12.58 -19.53 16.40
CA PRO A 46 14.03 -19.32 16.51
C PRO A 46 14.46 -18.10 15.69
N GLY A 47 15.31 -17.24 16.25
CA GLY A 47 15.76 -16.02 15.57
C GLY A 47 14.78 -14.85 15.60
N ASN A 48 13.69 -14.92 16.38
CA ASN A 48 12.85 -13.75 16.67
C ASN A 48 13.73 -12.58 17.13
N THR A 49 13.56 -11.45 16.45
CA THR A 49 14.32 -10.23 16.67
C THR A 49 13.36 -9.13 17.14
N PRO A 50 13.39 -8.74 18.42
CA PRO A 50 12.45 -7.78 18.98
C PRO A 50 12.69 -6.36 18.45
N LEU A 51 11.72 -5.48 18.65
CA LEU A 51 11.77 -4.06 18.29
C LEU A 51 13.00 -3.37 18.89
N SER A 52 13.39 -3.73 20.11
CA SER A 52 14.61 -3.23 20.77
C SER A 52 15.86 -3.41 19.89
N SER A 53 16.02 -4.58 19.27
CA SER A 53 17.15 -4.84 18.35
C SER A 53 17.07 -4.01 17.06
N GLN A 54 15.87 -3.80 16.51
CA GLN A 54 15.67 -2.96 15.32
C GLN A 54 16.00 -1.48 15.62
N LEU A 55 15.70 -1.03 16.83
CA LEU A 55 16.03 0.32 17.29
C LEU A 55 17.52 0.48 17.54
N ASP A 56 18.20 -0.55 18.04
CA ASP A 56 19.66 -0.52 18.17
C ASP A 56 20.35 -0.49 16.81
N TRP A 57 19.83 -1.21 15.81
CA TRP A 57 20.26 -1.11 14.42
C TRP A 57 20.05 0.27 13.84
N PHE A 58 18.88 0.87 14.10
CA PHE A 58 18.58 2.23 13.69
C PHE A 58 19.57 3.24 14.31
N LYS A 59 19.80 3.18 15.62
CA LYS A 59 20.80 4.03 16.30
C LYS A 59 22.20 3.84 15.73
N SER A 60 22.59 2.59 15.46
CA SER A 60 23.89 2.29 14.84
C SER A 60 24.00 2.92 13.46
N HIS A 61 22.95 2.80 12.64
CA HIS A 61 22.89 3.41 11.32
C HIS A 61 22.99 4.94 11.38
N LEU A 62 22.32 5.58 12.34
CA LEU A 62 22.44 7.02 12.54
C LEU A 62 23.88 7.44 12.90
N ASN A 63 24.52 6.74 13.82
CA ASN A 63 25.91 7.01 14.19
C ASN A 63 26.85 6.94 12.97
N ASP A 64 26.65 5.95 12.10
CA ASP A 64 27.49 5.74 10.92
C ASP A 64 27.21 6.77 9.81
N THR A 65 25.96 7.18 9.63
CA THR A 65 25.53 7.95 8.44
C THR A 65 25.35 9.44 8.68
N CYS A 66 25.11 9.89 9.91
CA CYS A 66 24.73 11.28 10.15
C CYS A 66 25.62 12.07 11.10
N GLN A 67 26.39 11.44 12.01
CA GLN A 67 27.30 12.13 12.94
C GLN A 67 26.74 13.47 13.49
N GLN A 68 27.23 14.63 13.02
CA GLN A 68 26.77 15.97 13.46
C GLN A 68 25.49 16.49 12.75
N ASP A 69 25.13 15.94 11.59
CA ASP A 69 24.00 16.38 10.74
C ASP A 69 22.70 15.59 10.96
N CYS A 70 22.63 14.75 12.01
CA CYS A 70 21.48 13.87 12.27
C CYS A 70 20.16 14.62 12.35
N ALA A 71 20.09 15.73 13.11
CA ALA A 71 18.86 16.49 13.26
C ALA A 71 18.29 16.97 11.90
N LYS A 72 19.17 17.40 10.99
CA LYS A 72 18.78 17.86 9.65
C LYS A 72 18.31 16.71 8.76
N LYS A 73 19.01 15.56 8.79
CA LYS A 73 18.61 14.36 8.02
C LYS A 73 17.30 13.77 8.53
N LEU A 74 17.14 13.64 9.84
CA LEU A 74 15.93 13.14 10.48
C LEU A 74 14.74 14.08 10.25
N GLY A 75 14.98 15.41 10.23
CA GLY A 75 13.93 16.41 10.00
C GLY A 75 13.19 16.28 8.67
N GLY A 76 13.88 15.79 7.62
CA GLY A 76 13.31 15.55 6.30
C GLY A 76 12.87 14.11 6.04
N ALA A 77 13.09 13.20 6.99
CA ALA A 77 12.76 11.78 6.83
C ALA A 77 11.37 11.45 7.36
N LEU A 78 10.72 10.47 6.72
CA LEU A 78 9.47 9.88 7.17
C LEU A 78 9.73 8.54 7.86
N PHE A 79 9.21 8.38 9.06
CA PHE A 79 9.34 7.16 9.85
C PHE A 79 8.02 6.39 9.84
N LEU A 80 8.04 5.14 9.37
CA LEU A 80 6.91 4.23 9.53
C LEU A 80 7.28 3.21 10.61
N VAL A 81 6.62 3.30 11.77
CA VAL A 81 6.94 2.48 12.95
C VAL A 81 5.73 1.61 13.30
N GLY A 82 5.75 0.36 12.82
CA GLY A 82 4.72 -0.63 13.13
C GLY A 82 4.45 -1.61 11.98
N GLU A 83 3.52 -2.55 12.16
CA GLU A 83 2.59 -2.71 13.28
C GLU A 83 3.29 -3.15 14.57
N ILE A 84 3.14 -2.37 15.65
CA ILE A 84 3.81 -2.61 16.93
C ILE A 84 2.97 -3.59 17.74
N GLY A 85 3.58 -4.63 18.31
CA GLY A 85 2.89 -5.51 19.25
C GLY A 85 2.08 -6.66 18.66
N GLY A 86 1.85 -6.67 17.34
CA GLY A 86 1.05 -7.69 16.66
C GLY A 86 1.47 -9.11 17.00
N ASN A 87 2.77 -9.40 16.90
CA ASN A 87 3.27 -10.75 17.12
C ASN A 87 3.30 -11.14 18.60
N ASP A 88 3.37 -10.18 19.52
CA ASP A 88 3.42 -10.41 20.96
C ASP A 88 2.19 -11.21 21.44
N TYR A 89 1.01 -10.79 21.00
CA TYR A 89 -0.23 -11.53 21.27
C TYR A 89 -0.53 -12.61 20.23
N ASN A 90 -0.13 -12.49 18.96
CA ASN A 90 -0.37 -13.57 17.99
C ASN A 90 0.32 -14.88 18.43
N TYR A 91 1.58 -14.81 18.91
CA TYR A 91 2.27 -15.98 19.44
C TYR A 91 1.55 -16.57 20.65
N ALA A 92 1.04 -15.74 21.56
CA ALA A 92 0.28 -16.20 22.72
C ALA A 92 -1.05 -16.85 22.30
N PHE A 93 -1.77 -16.25 21.35
CA PHE A 93 -3.03 -16.80 20.82
C PHE A 93 -2.84 -18.13 20.10
N PHE A 94 -1.80 -18.28 19.27
CA PHE A 94 -1.51 -19.56 18.61
C PHE A 94 -1.10 -20.66 19.59
N GLN A 95 -0.73 -20.29 20.81
CA GLN A 95 -0.53 -21.20 21.95
C GLN A 95 -1.78 -21.34 22.83
N LYS A 96 -2.95 -20.96 22.29
CA LYS A 96 -4.28 -21.12 22.91
C LYS A 96 -4.46 -20.38 24.24
N ARG A 97 -3.73 -19.27 24.45
CA ARG A 97 -3.96 -18.37 25.60
C ARG A 97 -5.30 -17.64 25.41
N SER A 98 -6.02 -17.38 26.52
CA SER A 98 -7.30 -16.68 26.48
C SER A 98 -7.13 -15.18 26.19
N VAL A 99 -8.18 -14.57 25.66
CA VAL A 99 -8.22 -13.12 25.36
C VAL A 99 -7.89 -12.29 26.61
N GLU A 100 -8.42 -12.67 27.77
CA GLU A 100 -8.19 -11.97 29.05
C GLU A 100 -6.71 -12.03 29.46
N ALA A 101 -6.08 -13.19 29.35
CA ALA A 101 -4.68 -13.36 29.71
C ALA A 101 -3.75 -12.58 28.77
N VAL A 102 -4.14 -12.48 27.49
CA VAL A 102 -3.31 -11.89 26.45
C VAL A 102 -3.33 -10.35 26.46
N LYS A 103 -4.32 -9.72 27.10
CA LYS A 103 -4.36 -8.25 27.26
C LYS A 103 -3.11 -7.68 27.94
N ALA A 104 -2.48 -8.45 28.83
CA ALA A 104 -1.25 -8.05 29.51
C ALA A 104 -0.03 -7.88 28.58
N TYR A 105 -0.09 -8.40 27.35
CA TYR A 105 0.99 -8.33 26.36
C TYR A 105 0.79 -7.25 25.31
N VAL A 106 -0.25 -6.42 25.42
CA VAL A 106 -0.42 -5.25 24.55
C VAL A 106 0.63 -4.21 24.95
N PRO A 107 1.59 -3.87 24.07
CA PRO A 107 2.59 -2.85 24.40
C PRO A 107 1.93 -1.48 24.47
N LEU A 108 2.33 -0.70 25.47
CA LEU A 108 1.77 0.64 25.74
C LEU A 108 2.73 1.78 25.37
N GLU A 109 3.92 1.47 24.86
CA GLU A 109 4.96 2.47 24.62
C GLU A 109 5.15 2.74 23.13
N VAL A 110 5.23 4.02 22.79
CA VAL A 110 5.63 4.52 21.49
C VAL A 110 7.02 5.12 21.64
N ILE A 111 7.93 4.73 20.76
CA ILE A 111 9.35 5.09 20.86
C ILE A 111 9.67 6.23 19.89
N GLU A 112 10.28 7.28 20.41
CA GLU A 112 10.75 8.44 19.66
C GLU A 112 12.27 8.54 19.75
N LEU A 113 12.96 8.36 18.62
CA LEU A 113 14.42 8.46 18.52
C LEU A 113 14.83 9.68 17.69
N GLY A 114 14.29 10.86 18.02
CA GLY A 114 14.56 12.13 17.32
C GLY A 114 13.89 12.24 15.94
N ALA A 115 12.90 11.38 15.68
CA ALA A 115 12.09 11.41 14.47
C ALA A 115 11.02 12.51 14.56
N THR A 116 10.95 13.38 13.55
CA THR A 116 10.00 14.51 13.55
C THR A 116 8.73 14.24 12.76
N GLN A 117 8.71 13.22 11.89
CA GLN A 117 7.55 12.84 11.08
C GLN A 117 7.34 11.32 11.18
N ILE A 118 6.36 10.90 11.97
CA ILE A 118 6.14 9.49 12.32
C ILE A 118 4.73 9.05 11.92
N ILE A 119 4.62 7.94 11.21
CA ILE A 119 3.37 7.21 10.97
C ILE A 119 3.40 5.94 11.81
N ILE A 120 2.35 5.76 12.60
CA ILE A 120 2.17 4.57 13.44
C ILE A 120 0.87 3.88 12.99
N PRO A 121 0.96 2.74 12.30
CA PRO A 121 -0.22 1.97 11.94
C PRO A 121 -0.78 1.27 13.18
N GLY A 122 -2.11 1.33 13.32
CA GLY A 122 -2.84 0.41 14.17
C GLY A 122 -2.80 -1.01 13.63
N ASN A 123 -3.26 -1.97 14.42
CA ASN A 123 -3.42 -3.35 14.00
C ASN A 123 -4.72 -3.54 13.19
N PHE A 124 -4.68 -4.47 12.25
CA PHE A 124 -5.85 -4.95 11.48
C PHE A 124 -6.92 -5.62 12.35
N PRO A 125 -8.17 -5.78 11.86
CA PRO A 125 -9.18 -6.60 12.54
C PRO A 125 -8.77 -8.08 12.45
N ILE A 126 -7.96 -8.55 13.40
CA ILE A 126 -7.35 -9.89 13.35
C ILE A 126 -8.39 -11.03 13.35
N GLY A 127 -9.60 -10.81 13.85
CA GLY A 127 -10.70 -11.76 13.78
C GLY A 127 -11.21 -12.01 12.36
N CYS A 128 -10.86 -11.15 11.40
CA CYS A 128 -11.09 -11.35 9.98
C CYS A 128 -9.94 -12.08 9.26
N SER A 129 -8.83 -12.38 9.96
CA SER A 129 -7.71 -13.09 9.36
C SER A 129 -8.09 -14.56 9.09
N PRO A 130 -7.79 -15.12 7.90
CA PRO A 130 -7.96 -16.54 7.61
C PRO A 130 -7.29 -17.47 8.64
N SER A 131 -6.16 -17.05 9.20
CA SER A 131 -5.47 -17.83 10.24
C SER A 131 -6.25 -17.91 11.54
N TYR A 132 -6.87 -16.79 11.95
CA TYR A 132 -7.68 -16.74 13.15
C TYR A 132 -8.99 -17.49 12.96
N LEU A 133 -9.63 -17.31 11.81
CA LEU A 133 -10.86 -18.01 11.46
C LEU A 133 -10.65 -19.52 11.40
N ALA A 134 -9.56 -20.00 10.79
CA ALA A 134 -9.26 -21.42 10.73
C ALA A 134 -8.94 -22.04 12.11
N LEU A 135 -8.27 -21.30 13.00
CA LEU A 135 -7.80 -21.83 14.29
C LEU A 135 -8.79 -21.70 15.44
N PHE A 136 -9.63 -20.66 15.41
CA PHE A 136 -10.44 -20.27 16.57
C PHE A 136 -11.95 -20.29 16.30
N SER A 137 -12.38 -20.58 15.07
CA SER A 137 -13.81 -20.85 14.80
C SER A 137 -14.21 -22.20 15.40
N ALA A 138 -15.02 -22.15 16.46
CA ALA A 138 -15.59 -23.36 17.07
C ALA A 138 -16.98 -23.66 16.50
N ALA A 139 -17.28 -24.94 16.25
CA ALA A 139 -18.59 -25.37 15.77
C ALA A 139 -19.70 -24.94 16.74
N GLY A 140 -20.74 -24.28 16.22
CA GLY A 140 -21.86 -23.76 17.01
C GLY A 140 -21.57 -22.47 17.78
N SER A 141 -20.38 -21.87 17.61
CA SER A 141 -20.05 -20.56 18.19
C SER A 141 -20.90 -19.45 17.57
N THR A 142 -21.30 -18.49 18.41
CA THR A 142 -21.97 -17.25 17.97
C THR A 142 -21.00 -16.06 17.96
N ASP A 143 -19.69 -16.32 18.04
CA ASP A 143 -18.64 -15.28 18.08
C ASP A 143 -18.37 -14.64 16.71
N HIS A 144 -19.26 -14.76 15.73
CA HIS A 144 -19.09 -14.14 14.43
C HIS A 144 -19.93 -12.87 14.32
N ASP A 145 -19.43 -11.87 13.59
CA ASP A 145 -20.19 -10.71 13.16
C ASP A 145 -20.86 -10.95 11.79
N GLU A 146 -21.54 -9.93 11.28
CA GLU A 146 -22.25 -9.98 9.98
C GLU A 146 -21.31 -10.20 8.79
N ARG A 147 -20.01 -9.91 8.93
CA ARG A 147 -18.99 -10.15 7.90
C ARG A 147 -18.40 -11.56 8.00
N GLY A 148 -18.73 -12.31 9.05
CA GLY A 148 -18.15 -13.62 9.35
C GLY A 148 -16.84 -13.55 10.13
N CYS A 149 -16.44 -12.38 10.64
CA CYS A 149 -15.22 -12.22 11.43
C CYS A 149 -15.46 -12.55 12.91
N LEU A 150 -14.42 -13.00 13.62
CA LEU A 150 -14.49 -13.28 15.05
C LEU A 150 -14.58 -11.99 15.89
N LYS A 151 -15.70 -11.78 16.59
CA LYS A 151 -15.98 -10.59 17.40
C LYS A 151 -15.00 -10.44 18.55
N SER A 152 -14.73 -11.51 19.29
CA SER A 152 -13.83 -11.47 20.45
C SER A 152 -12.42 -11.00 20.08
N TYR A 153 -11.88 -11.48 18.96
CA TYR A 153 -10.55 -11.11 18.46
C TYR A 153 -10.53 -9.73 17.80
N ASN A 154 -11.59 -9.33 17.09
CA ASN A 154 -11.74 -7.96 16.58
C ASN A 154 -11.84 -6.94 17.73
N ALA A 155 -12.58 -7.26 18.79
CA ALA A 155 -12.65 -6.43 20.00
C ALA A 155 -11.28 -6.30 20.68
N PHE A 156 -10.48 -7.36 20.69
CA PHE A 156 -9.10 -7.31 21.19
C PHE A 156 -8.20 -6.39 20.35
N ALA A 157 -8.25 -6.49 19.01
CA ALA A 157 -7.49 -5.57 18.14
C ALA A 157 -7.95 -4.11 18.30
N ALA A 158 -9.27 -3.88 18.44
CA ALA A 158 -9.80 -2.55 18.74
C ALA A 158 -9.28 -2.00 20.07
N TYR A 159 -9.23 -2.83 21.13
CA TYR A 159 -8.62 -2.48 22.41
C TYR A 159 -7.14 -2.10 22.26
N HIS A 160 -6.34 -2.90 21.54
CA HIS A 160 -4.95 -2.56 21.23
C HIS A 160 -4.84 -1.19 20.56
N ASN A 161 -5.68 -0.93 19.55
CA ASN A 161 -5.69 0.33 18.80
C ASN A 161 -6.09 1.54 19.65
N GLU A 162 -6.98 1.36 20.62
CA GLU A 162 -7.34 2.38 21.60
C GLU A 162 -6.14 2.72 22.50
N GLN A 163 -5.46 1.69 23.03
CA GLN A 163 -4.26 1.87 23.85
C GLN A 163 -3.13 2.56 23.08
N LEU A 164 -2.93 2.17 21.82
CA LEU A 164 -1.92 2.77 20.95
C LEU A 164 -2.23 4.25 20.65
N GLN A 165 -3.49 4.59 20.37
CA GLN A 165 -3.91 5.99 20.18
C GLN A 165 -3.74 6.82 21.44
N ALA A 166 -4.02 6.25 22.62
CA ALA A 166 -3.75 6.91 23.89
C ALA A 166 -2.26 7.22 24.07
N ALA A 167 -1.39 6.23 23.81
CA ALA A 167 0.07 6.40 23.87
C ALA A 167 0.58 7.44 22.86
N ILE A 168 0.04 7.46 21.63
CA ILE A 168 0.33 8.51 20.64
C ILE A 168 -0.13 9.89 21.15
N GLY A 169 -1.30 9.95 21.79
CA GLY A 169 -1.82 11.16 22.40
C GLY A 169 -0.90 11.72 23.48
N ASP A 170 -0.35 10.85 24.33
CA ASP A 170 0.61 11.25 25.35
C ASP A 170 1.95 11.68 24.75
N LEU A 171 2.44 10.98 23.72
CA LEU A 171 3.66 11.34 23.01
C LEU A 171 3.58 12.75 22.39
N ARG A 172 2.44 13.08 21.76
CA ARG A 172 2.18 14.41 21.17
C ARG A 172 2.09 15.53 22.21
N LYS A 173 1.69 15.24 23.46
CA LYS A 173 1.65 16.24 24.54
C LYS A 173 3.04 16.62 25.02
N VAL A 174 3.96 15.66 25.04
CA VAL A 174 5.33 15.85 25.53
C VAL A 174 6.21 16.48 24.45
N ASN A 175 5.90 16.26 23.17
CA ASN A 175 6.69 16.73 22.05
C ASN A 175 5.84 17.54 21.06
N ALA A 176 5.87 18.87 21.20
CA ALA A 176 5.12 19.77 20.32
C ALA A 176 5.71 19.90 18.90
N ASP A 177 7.00 19.56 18.75
CA ASP A 177 7.76 19.75 17.50
C ASP A 177 7.71 18.53 16.55
N ILE A 178 7.01 17.46 16.94
CA ILE A 178 6.87 16.24 16.13
C ILE A 178 5.47 16.11 15.52
N SER A 179 5.43 15.66 14.27
CA SER A 179 4.21 15.23 13.59
C SER A 179 4.10 13.72 13.69
N VAL A 180 3.26 13.24 14.60
CA VAL A 180 2.90 11.82 14.70
C VAL A 180 1.52 11.63 14.13
N VAL A 181 1.33 10.68 13.21
CA VAL A 181 0.06 10.34 12.57
C VAL A 181 -0.29 8.88 12.86
N TYR A 182 -1.51 8.65 13.35
CA TYR A 182 -2.05 7.30 13.47
C TYR A 182 -2.66 6.87 12.14
N ALA A 183 -2.31 5.69 11.65
CA ALA A 183 -2.94 5.10 10.46
C ALA A 183 -3.94 4.01 10.87
N ASP A 184 -5.23 4.27 10.62
CA ASP A 184 -6.34 3.38 10.96
C ASP A 184 -6.45 2.19 9.99
N TYR A 185 -5.55 1.22 10.17
CA TYR A 185 -5.55 -0.03 9.41
C TYR A 185 -6.82 -0.84 9.66
N TYR A 186 -7.36 -0.74 10.88
CA TYR A 186 -8.55 -1.47 11.27
C TYR A 186 -9.77 -1.04 10.45
N GLY A 187 -10.10 0.25 10.52
CA GLY A 187 -11.23 0.82 9.80
C GLY A 187 -11.07 0.71 8.29
N ALA A 188 -9.85 0.91 7.77
CA ALA A 188 -9.59 0.78 6.34
C ALA A 188 -9.81 -0.66 5.82
N PHE A 189 -9.43 -1.68 6.58
CA PHE A 189 -9.67 -3.07 6.19
C PHE A 189 -11.16 -3.42 6.25
N LEU A 190 -11.88 -2.99 7.30
CA LEU A 190 -13.32 -3.19 7.36
C LEU A 190 -14.06 -2.49 6.20
N HIS A 191 -13.64 -1.28 5.85
CA HIS A 191 -14.18 -0.59 4.68
C HIS A 191 -13.93 -1.37 3.39
N LEU A 192 -12.75 -1.99 3.22
CA LEU A 192 -12.46 -2.84 2.09
C LEU A 192 -13.41 -4.02 2.01
N LEU A 193 -13.66 -4.71 3.14
CA LEU A 193 -14.61 -5.83 3.19
C LEU A 193 -16.01 -5.37 2.78
N ASP A 194 -16.46 -4.21 3.27
CA ASP A 194 -17.79 -3.66 2.99
C ASP A 194 -17.99 -3.22 1.53
N HIS A 195 -16.90 -2.89 0.83
CA HIS A 195 -16.93 -2.34 -0.53
C HIS A 195 -16.18 -3.22 -1.54
N ALA A 196 -15.96 -4.48 -1.20
CA ALA A 196 -15.14 -5.43 -1.93
C ALA A 196 -15.44 -5.47 -3.43
N ALA A 197 -16.71 -5.65 -3.80
CA ALA A 197 -17.13 -5.75 -5.19
C ALA A 197 -16.76 -4.51 -6.01
N VAL A 198 -16.96 -3.31 -5.46
CA VAL A 198 -16.67 -2.03 -6.12
C VAL A 198 -15.17 -1.80 -6.25
N LEU A 199 -14.39 -2.30 -5.29
CA LEU A 199 -12.93 -2.26 -5.28
C LEU A 199 -12.29 -3.35 -6.16
N GLY A 200 -13.10 -4.24 -6.76
CA GLY A 200 -12.64 -5.30 -7.64
C GLY A 200 -12.17 -6.56 -6.91
N PHE A 201 -12.46 -6.68 -5.61
CA PHE A 201 -12.23 -7.91 -4.84
C PHE A 201 -13.37 -8.91 -5.05
N ASP A 202 -13.03 -10.20 -5.01
CA ASP A 202 -14.00 -11.28 -5.06
C ASP A 202 -14.64 -11.49 -3.68
N GLU A 203 -15.94 -11.22 -3.57
CA GLU A 203 -16.70 -11.30 -2.31
C GLU A 203 -16.68 -12.71 -1.71
N GLY A 204 -16.60 -13.76 -2.54
CA GLY A 204 -16.51 -15.15 -2.09
C GLY A 204 -15.17 -15.55 -1.48
N SER A 205 -14.16 -14.67 -1.54
CA SER A 205 -12.78 -14.91 -1.12
C SER A 205 -12.29 -13.98 -0.01
N LEU A 206 -13.12 -13.06 0.48
CA LEU A 206 -12.68 -11.98 1.38
C LEU A 206 -12.06 -12.45 2.68
N LEU A 207 -12.50 -13.61 3.17
CA LEU A 207 -11.99 -14.24 4.39
C LEU A 207 -11.16 -15.50 4.10
N LYS A 208 -10.62 -15.63 2.88
CA LYS A 208 -9.81 -16.76 2.45
C LYS A 208 -8.42 -16.29 2.03
N ALA A 209 -7.40 -17.02 2.45
CA ALA A 209 -6.05 -16.74 1.97
C ALA A 209 -5.93 -17.12 0.49
N CYS A 210 -5.32 -16.27 -0.34
CA CYS A 210 -5.01 -16.67 -1.72
C CYS A 210 -4.00 -17.83 -1.78
N CYS A 211 -3.08 -17.92 -0.81
CA CYS A 211 -2.06 -18.97 -0.77
C CYS A 211 -2.16 -19.76 0.54
N GLY A 212 -2.28 -21.08 0.43
CA GLY A 212 -2.42 -21.97 1.59
C GLY A 212 -2.77 -23.40 1.18
N ALA A 213 -3.19 -24.22 2.14
CA ALA A 213 -3.30 -25.67 1.99
C ALA A 213 -4.73 -26.22 2.12
N GLY A 214 -5.75 -25.43 1.77
CA GLY A 214 -7.15 -25.87 1.77
C GLY A 214 -7.91 -25.55 3.07
N GLY A 215 -9.08 -26.17 3.24
CA GLY A 215 -10.06 -25.81 4.28
C GLY A 215 -10.92 -24.59 3.91
N GLU A 216 -11.86 -24.22 4.77
CA GLU A 216 -12.85 -23.15 4.49
C GLU A 216 -12.18 -21.80 4.20
N HIS A 217 -11.11 -21.48 4.93
CA HIS A 217 -10.35 -20.23 4.83
C HIS A 217 -9.06 -20.36 4.00
N ASN A 218 -8.84 -21.50 3.34
CA ASN A 218 -7.62 -21.84 2.62
C ASN A 218 -6.34 -21.63 3.45
N PHE A 219 -6.33 -22.08 4.71
CA PHE A 219 -5.24 -21.88 5.66
C PHE A 219 -5.01 -23.11 6.53
N ASP A 220 -3.73 -23.44 6.73
CA ASP A 220 -3.25 -24.48 7.63
C ASP A 220 -1.94 -24.01 8.28
N MET A 221 -1.82 -24.15 9.62
CA MET A 221 -0.61 -23.75 10.35
C MET A 221 0.59 -24.65 10.05
N ASP A 222 0.36 -25.92 9.74
CA ASP A 222 1.41 -26.89 9.49
C ASP A 222 1.84 -26.86 8.00
N MET A 223 1.03 -26.26 7.13
CA MET A 223 1.27 -26.14 5.69
C MET A 223 1.06 -24.70 5.20
N MET A 224 1.92 -23.80 5.67
CA MET A 224 1.90 -22.38 5.30
C MET A 224 2.25 -22.13 3.82
N CYS A 225 1.89 -20.95 3.31
CA CYS A 225 2.25 -20.52 1.96
C CYS A 225 3.76 -20.66 1.68
N GLY A 226 4.12 -21.24 0.54
CA GLY A 226 5.52 -21.56 0.18
C GLY A 226 6.00 -22.93 0.67
N GLY A 227 5.22 -23.62 1.51
CA GLY A 227 5.45 -25.00 1.90
C GLY A 227 5.05 -26.02 0.82
N ILE A 228 5.59 -27.24 0.91
CA ILE A 228 5.20 -28.35 0.04
C ILE A 228 3.73 -28.68 0.27
N GLY A 229 2.93 -28.70 -0.80
CA GLY A 229 1.48 -28.96 -0.72
C GLY A 229 0.61 -27.71 -0.62
N ALA A 230 1.20 -26.52 -0.39
CA ALA A 230 0.47 -25.27 -0.50
C ALA A 230 0.16 -24.93 -1.97
N SER A 231 -1.02 -24.37 -2.21
CA SER A 231 -1.49 -23.90 -3.51
C SER A 231 -1.71 -22.40 -3.49
N THR A 232 -1.75 -21.79 -4.68
CA THR A 232 -2.05 -20.37 -4.87
C THR A 232 -3.32 -20.21 -5.69
N CYS A 233 -4.10 -19.18 -5.38
CA CYS A 233 -5.29 -18.82 -6.11
C CYS A 233 -4.95 -18.35 -7.54
N ALA A 234 -5.87 -18.52 -8.47
CA ALA A 234 -5.64 -18.16 -9.88
C ALA A 234 -5.48 -16.65 -10.12
N ASP A 235 -6.16 -15.82 -9.31
CA ASP A 235 -6.10 -14.36 -9.40
C ASP A 235 -5.83 -13.72 -8.03
N PRO A 236 -4.53 -13.54 -7.68
CA PRO A 236 -4.14 -12.89 -6.42
C PRO A 236 -4.60 -11.44 -6.31
N ALA A 237 -4.87 -10.76 -7.44
CA ALA A 237 -5.34 -9.38 -7.43
C ALA A 237 -6.77 -9.28 -6.88
N ARG A 238 -7.61 -10.30 -7.11
CA ARG A 238 -9.00 -10.28 -6.62
C ARG A 238 -9.17 -10.73 -5.17
N HIS A 239 -8.10 -11.14 -4.49
CA HIS A 239 -8.15 -11.53 -3.08
C HIS A 239 -7.79 -10.35 -2.17
N ALA A 240 -8.65 -10.08 -1.19
CA ALA A 240 -8.39 -9.08 -0.15
C ALA A 240 -7.24 -9.51 0.78
N VAL A 241 -7.17 -10.82 1.06
CA VAL A 241 -6.15 -11.41 1.93
C VAL A 241 -5.13 -12.19 1.09
N ILE A 242 -4.05 -11.51 0.74
CA ILE A 242 -2.87 -12.15 0.16
C ILE A 242 -2.01 -12.60 1.35
N ALA A 243 -1.65 -13.88 1.42
CA ALA A 243 -0.73 -14.42 2.43
C ALA A 243 0.67 -13.73 2.44
N ASN A 244 0.87 -12.74 1.56
CA ASN A 244 1.95 -11.77 1.57
C ASN A 244 1.35 -10.36 1.48
N VAL A 245 1.56 -9.56 2.53
CA VAL A 245 1.00 -8.22 2.80
C VAL A 245 1.46 -7.16 1.78
N LYS A 246 1.05 -7.26 0.50
CA LYS A 246 1.32 -6.22 -0.51
C LYS A 246 0.12 -5.33 -0.79
N ARG A 247 -1.11 -5.85 -0.91
CA ARG A 247 -2.27 -5.05 -1.37
C ARG A 247 -3.13 -4.40 -0.30
N ALA A 248 -3.22 -4.99 0.91
CA ALA A 248 -3.95 -4.36 2.02
C ALA A 248 -3.35 -2.98 2.37
N LYS A 249 -2.02 -2.86 2.36
CA LYS A 249 -1.31 -1.58 2.55
C LYS A 249 -1.64 -0.57 1.44
N GLU A 250 -1.78 -0.99 0.18
CA GLU A 250 -2.09 -0.10 -0.94
C GLU A 250 -3.48 0.55 -0.84
N HIS A 251 -4.46 -0.11 -0.20
CA HIS A 251 -5.79 0.46 0.03
C HIS A 251 -5.89 1.27 1.33
N VAL A 252 -5.20 0.86 2.40
CA VAL A 252 -5.20 1.61 3.67
C VAL A 252 -4.53 2.98 3.55
N PHE A 253 -3.47 3.08 2.73
CA PHE A 253 -2.83 4.38 2.42
C PHE A 253 -3.57 5.19 1.35
N ASN A 254 -4.71 4.69 0.81
CA ASN A 254 -5.50 5.36 -0.22
C ASN A 254 -6.68 6.19 0.35
N PHE A 255 -6.80 6.29 1.68
CA PHE A 255 -7.73 7.23 2.32
C PHE A 255 -7.15 8.65 2.35
N LYS A 256 -7.08 9.28 1.17
CA LYS A 256 -7.41 10.70 1.07
C LYS A 256 -8.85 10.77 0.61
N GLY A 257 -9.72 11.38 1.41
CA GLY A 257 -11.05 11.75 0.96
C GLY A 257 -10.94 12.58 -0.32
N HIS A 258 -11.16 11.94 -1.47
CA HIS A 258 -11.27 12.63 -2.75
C HIS A 258 -12.74 12.67 -3.15
N ARG A 259 -13.31 13.87 -3.07
CA ARG A 259 -14.62 14.18 -3.63
C ARG A 259 -14.56 13.90 -5.14
N VAL A 260 -15.33 12.93 -5.63
CA VAL A 260 -15.46 12.66 -7.07
C VAL A 260 -16.22 13.84 -7.71
N LEU A 261 -15.46 14.78 -8.29
CA LEU A 261 -16.01 15.89 -9.06
C LEU A 261 -16.42 15.40 -10.46
N ASN A 262 -17.57 15.83 -10.97
CA ASN A 262 -17.96 15.59 -12.35
C ASN A 262 -17.11 16.47 -13.29
N ARG A 263 -16.17 15.86 -14.03
CA ARG A 263 -15.12 16.58 -14.77
C ARG A 263 -15.40 16.82 -16.26
N ASN A 264 -16.63 16.63 -16.74
CA ASN A 264 -17.05 16.89 -18.14
C ASN A 264 -16.09 16.33 -19.23
N ARG A 265 -15.67 15.07 -19.06
CA ARG A 265 -14.60 14.40 -19.82
C ARG A 265 -14.78 14.39 -21.34
N VAL A 266 -16.02 14.43 -21.81
CA VAL A 266 -16.37 14.41 -23.24
C VAL A 266 -16.09 15.76 -23.90
N HIS A 267 -16.36 16.88 -23.21
CA HIS A 267 -16.10 18.22 -23.73
C HIS A 267 -14.61 18.43 -23.98
N ASP A 268 -13.75 18.09 -23.02
CA ASP A 268 -12.31 18.32 -23.14
C ASP A 268 -11.64 17.34 -24.10
N HIS A 269 -12.26 16.17 -24.36
CA HIS A 269 -11.84 15.31 -25.45
C HIS A 269 -12.04 16.02 -26.79
N LEU A 270 -13.22 16.61 -27.02
CA LEU A 270 -13.53 17.34 -28.26
C LEU A 270 -12.58 18.53 -28.44
N THR A 271 -12.36 19.33 -27.39
CA THR A 271 -11.41 20.45 -27.40
C THR A 271 -9.99 20.01 -27.76
N LEU A 272 -9.48 18.93 -27.13
CA LEU A 272 -8.15 18.39 -27.44
C LEU A 272 -8.05 17.95 -28.91
N MET A 273 -9.11 17.32 -29.43
CA MET A 273 -9.13 16.87 -30.82
C MET A 273 -9.14 18.06 -31.79
N ASP A 274 -9.94 19.08 -31.53
CA ASP A 274 -10.04 20.28 -32.37
C ASP A 274 -8.73 21.11 -32.36
N ASP A 275 -8.05 21.17 -31.22
CA ASP A 275 -6.81 21.95 -31.10
C ASP A 275 -5.62 21.31 -31.85
N TYR A 276 -5.54 19.97 -31.91
CA TYR A 276 -4.32 19.29 -32.37
C TYR A 276 -4.50 18.11 -33.33
N PHE A 277 -5.66 17.45 -33.36
CA PHE A 277 -5.80 16.13 -33.99
C PHE A 277 -6.79 16.06 -35.17
N THR A 278 -7.71 17.02 -35.34
CA THR A 278 -8.60 17.11 -36.51
C THR A 278 -7.87 17.66 -37.76
N LEU A 279 -8.57 17.71 -38.90
CA LEU A 279 -8.04 18.17 -40.20
C LEU A 279 -8.00 19.70 -40.32
N ASP A 280 -8.86 20.41 -39.58
CA ASP A 280 -9.04 21.87 -39.62
C ASP A 280 -8.54 22.49 -38.30
N VAL A 281 -7.26 22.24 -38.02
CA VAL A 281 -6.63 22.46 -36.70
C VAL A 281 -6.34 23.94 -36.45
N LEU A 282 -6.77 24.47 -35.30
CA LEU A 282 -6.51 25.86 -34.89
C LEU A 282 -5.01 26.16 -34.65
N PHE A 283 -4.20 25.14 -34.37
CA PHE A 283 -2.80 25.24 -33.97
C PHE A 283 -1.84 24.41 -34.84
N VAL A 284 -2.02 24.42 -36.17
CA VAL A 284 -1.21 23.62 -37.13
C VAL A 284 0.30 23.75 -36.89
N ASP A 285 0.78 24.97 -36.62
CA ASP A 285 2.21 25.26 -36.45
C ASP A 285 2.74 25.03 -35.02
N ASN A 286 1.86 24.77 -34.05
CA ASN A 286 2.21 24.65 -32.63
C ASN A 286 2.19 23.21 -32.10
N PHE A 287 1.91 22.20 -32.94
CA PHE A 287 1.95 20.80 -32.50
C PHE A 287 3.37 20.41 -32.05
N TYR A 288 4.39 20.71 -32.85
CA TYR A 288 5.77 20.40 -32.49
C TYR A 288 6.22 21.15 -31.24
N GLN A 289 5.83 22.42 -31.10
CA GLN A 289 6.13 23.20 -29.91
C GLN A 289 5.46 22.65 -28.67
N SER A 290 4.31 21.98 -28.80
CA SER A 290 3.50 21.45 -27.72
C SER A 290 3.82 20.00 -27.34
N PHE A 291 4.25 19.17 -28.29
CA PHE A 291 4.50 17.73 -28.07
C PHE A 291 5.96 17.33 -28.30
N ARG A 292 6.82 18.26 -28.75
CA ARG A 292 8.23 18.03 -29.11
C ARG A 292 8.44 16.93 -30.16
N MET A 293 7.40 16.64 -30.94
CA MET A 293 7.41 15.68 -32.05
C MET A 293 6.39 16.07 -33.11
N HIS A 294 6.53 15.53 -34.32
CA HIS A 294 5.55 15.73 -35.38
C HIS A 294 4.28 14.90 -35.14
N LYS A 295 3.12 15.42 -35.57
CA LYS A 295 1.81 14.76 -35.41
C LYS A 295 1.78 13.34 -35.96
N ASN A 296 2.37 13.10 -37.13
CA ASN A 296 2.46 11.76 -37.71
C ASN A 296 3.29 10.77 -36.87
N VAL A 297 4.29 11.26 -36.12
CA VAL A 297 5.06 10.44 -35.17
C VAL A 297 4.20 10.13 -33.95
N PHE A 298 3.50 11.14 -33.43
CA PHE A 298 2.54 10.96 -32.33
C PHE A 298 1.45 9.94 -32.69
N ASP A 299 0.84 10.06 -33.87
CA ASP A 299 -0.24 9.17 -34.28
C ASP A 299 0.25 7.73 -34.40
N ARG A 300 1.43 7.49 -35.00
CA ARG A 300 2.01 6.13 -35.04
C ARG A 300 2.30 5.58 -33.65
N LEU A 301 2.94 6.39 -32.81
CA LEU A 301 3.23 6.08 -31.41
C LEU A 301 1.96 5.71 -30.63
N TYR A 302 0.89 6.49 -30.81
CA TYR A 302 -0.39 6.25 -30.18
C TYR A 302 -1.01 4.92 -30.62
N HIS A 303 -1.06 4.62 -31.91
CA HIS A 303 -1.62 3.36 -32.41
C HIS A 303 -0.82 2.15 -31.96
N ASP A 304 0.51 2.24 -31.99
CA ASP A 304 1.41 1.19 -31.51
C ASP A 304 1.17 0.92 -30.01
N ILE A 305 1.09 1.96 -29.18
CA ILE A 305 0.80 1.84 -27.74
C ILE A 305 -0.60 1.31 -27.48
N GLN A 306 -1.61 1.80 -28.20
CA GLN A 306 -3.00 1.36 -28.03
C GLN A 306 -3.17 -0.13 -28.38
N SER A 307 -2.40 -0.64 -29.34
CA SER A 307 -2.40 -2.05 -29.70
C SER A 307 -1.71 -2.95 -28.66
N PHE A 308 -0.81 -2.38 -27.86
CA PHE A 308 -0.04 -3.10 -26.85
C PHE A 308 -0.67 -3.05 -25.46
N GLU A 309 -1.19 -1.88 -25.05
CA GLU A 309 -1.69 -1.62 -23.71
C GLU A 309 -3.16 -1.17 -23.73
N ASP A 310 -4.01 -2.09 -23.26
CA ASP A 310 -5.45 -1.97 -23.15
C ASP A 310 -5.94 -0.70 -22.41
N TYR A 311 -5.10 -0.15 -21.53
CA TYR A 311 -5.38 1.09 -20.80
C TYR A 311 -5.62 2.29 -21.73
N PHE A 312 -5.02 2.33 -22.93
CA PHE A 312 -5.18 3.43 -23.89
C PHE A 312 -6.38 3.26 -24.83
N ILE A 313 -7.12 2.15 -24.71
CA ILE A 313 -8.39 1.95 -25.40
C ILE A 313 -9.49 2.70 -24.65
N LEU A 314 -10.34 3.44 -25.37
CA LEU A 314 -11.48 4.11 -24.76
C LEU A 314 -12.51 3.06 -24.34
N LYS A 315 -12.72 2.93 -23.03
CA LYS A 315 -13.68 1.99 -22.44
C LYS A 315 -14.71 2.75 -21.60
N LYS A 316 -15.92 2.17 -21.50
CA LYS A 316 -16.90 2.59 -20.50
C LYS A 316 -16.55 1.93 -19.18
N ASP A 317 -16.65 2.67 -18.08
CA ASP A 317 -16.53 2.08 -16.75
C ASP A 317 -17.75 1.20 -16.43
N GLY A 318 -17.67 0.42 -15.35
CA GLY A 318 -18.75 -0.48 -14.92
C GLY A 318 -20.08 0.24 -14.58
N MET A 319 -20.07 1.58 -14.50
CA MET A 319 -21.27 2.42 -14.33
C MET A 319 -21.75 3.03 -15.66
N GLY A 320 -21.20 2.60 -16.79
CA GLY A 320 -21.57 3.06 -18.13
C GLY A 320 -21.01 4.43 -18.52
N ARG A 321 -20.14 5.05 -17.70
CA ARG A 321 -19.56 6.36 -17.98
C ARG A 321 -18.34 6.21 -18.87
N ILE A 322 -18.17 7.12 -19.82
CA ILE A 322 -17.04 7.11 -20.75
C ILE A 322 -15.78 7.55 -20.00
N GLY A 323 -14.73 6.71 -20.05
CA GLY A 323 -13.41 7.03 -19.50
C GLY A 323 -12.66 8.09 -20.31
N PHE A 324 -11.46 8.47 -19.88
CA PHE A 324 -10.58 9.31 -20.70
C PHE A 324 -10.09 8.53 -21.92
N CYS A 325 -10.09 9.18 -23.08
CA CYS A 325 -9.65 8.55 -24.33
C CYS A 325 -8.13 8.38 -24.37
N GLY A 326 -7.67 7.53 -25.28
CA GLY A 326 -6.24 7.27 -25.46
C GLY A 326 -5.45 8.53 -25.81
N TYR A 327 -5.98 9.39 -26.68
CA TYR A 327 -5.37 10.68 -27.03
C TYR A 327 -5.17 11.60 -25.81
N GLN A 328 -6.15 11.67 -24.90
CA GLN A 328 -6.02 12.44 -23.65
C GLN A 328 -4.91 11.88 -22.76
N LYS A 329 -4.87 10.55 -22.58
CA LYS A 329 -3.87 9.86 -21.77
C LYS A 329 -2.45 10.01 -22.32
N CYS A 330 -2.26 9.78 -23.62
CA CYS A 330 -0.97 9.96 -24.29
C CYS A 330 -0.51 11.42 -24.28
N THR A 331 -1.44 12.38 -24.43
CA THR A 331 -1.12 13.81 -24.36
C THR A 331 -0.63 14.21 -22.97
N ALA A 332 -1.32 13.76 -21.91
CA ALA A 332 -0.89 14.01 -20.54
C ALA A 332 0.51 13.44 -20.30
N ALA A 333 0.74 12.17 -20.64
CA ALA A 333 2.02 11.50 -20.50
C ALA A 333 3.16 12.21 -21.24
N LEU A 334 2.98 12.49 -22.52
CA LEU A 334 4.02 13.11 -23.35
C LEU A 334 4.36 14.52 -22.92
N ARG A 335 3.38 15.32 -22.51
CA ARG A 335 3.65 16.66 -22.02
C ARG A 335 4.34 16.63 -20.65
N MET A 336 3.95 15.71 -19.76
CA MET A 336 4.68 15.50 -18.50
C MET A 336 6.15 15.14 -18.75
N LEU A 337 6.43 14.25 -19.70
CA LEU A 337 7.79 13.85 -20.06
C LEU A 337 8.56 14.95 -20.80
N ALA A 338 7.92 15.68 -21.72
CA ALA A 338 8.57 16.67 -22.56
C ALA A 338 8.92 17.98 -21.83
N TYR A 339 8.15 18.35 -20.80
CA TYR A 339 8.35 19.59 -20.04
C TYR A 339 8.76 19.37 -18.59
N GLY A 340 8.85 18.13 -18.12
CA GLY A 340 9.16 17.83 -16.72
C GLY A 340 8.14 18.39 -15.74
N THR A 341 6.88 18.54 -16.17
CA THR A 341 5.80 19.10 -15.34
C THR A 341 5.17 18.04 -14.45
N THR A 342 4.69 18.45 -13.30
CA THR A 342 3.97 17.60 -12.34
C THR A 342 2.57 17.23 -12.85
N ALA A 343 2.04 16.08 -12.41
CA ALA A 343 0.76 15.53 -12.85
C ALA A 343 -0.45 16.46 -12.55
N ASN A 344 -0.31 17.32 -11.55
CA ASN A 344 -1.30 18.33 -11.15
C ASN A 344 -1.39 19.53 -12.11
N SER A 345 -0.38 19.81 -12.95
CA SER A 345 -0.37 20.94 -13.89
C SER A 345 -1.36 20.78 -15.05
N TRP A 346 -1.87 19.57 -15.30
CA TRP A 346 -2.76 19.25 -16.44
C TRP A 346 -4.23 19.11 -16.05
N ASN A 347 -4.54 19.36 -14.78
CA ASN A 347 -5.89 19.31 -14.22
C ASN A 347 -6.81 20.41 -14.78
N GLU A 348 -6.27 21.50 -15.34
CA GLU A 348 -7.08 22.59 -15.91
C GLU A 348 -7.45 22.37 -17.38
N TYR A 349 -6.56 21.80 -18.20
CA TYR A 349 -6.77 21.64 -19.65
C TYR A 349 -7.38 20.28 -20.03
N LEU A 350 -6.90 19.17 -19.46
CA LEU A 350 -7.44 17.82 -19.74
C LEU A 350 -8.44 17.34 -18.67
N ARG A 351 -8.54 18.08 -17.55
CA ARG A 351 -9.31 17.74 -16.35
C ARG A 351 -9.12 16.29 -15.87
N MET A 352 -7.96 15.71 -16.18
CA MET A 352 -7.54 14.41 -15.68
C MET A 352 -7.09 14.54 -14.22
N SER A 353 -7.40 13.54 -13.38
CA SER A 353 -6.90 13.55 -12.01
C SER A 353 -5.40 13.34 -12.03
N GLU A 354 -4.71 13.85 -11.02
CA GLU A 354 -3.27 13.65 -10.83
C GLU A 354 -2.90 12.16 -10.93
N SER A 355 -3.69 11.30 -10.29
CA SER A 355 -3.55 9.84 -10.40
C SER A 355 -3.72 9.31 -11.82
N THR A 356 -4.68 9.84 -12.60
CA THR A 356 -4.87 9.40 -14.00
C THR A 356 -3.72 9.86 -14.89
N CYS A 357 -3.21 11.09 -14.67
CA CYS A 357 -2.04 11.60 -15.40
C CYS A 357 -0.78 10.79 -15.08
N GLY A 358 -0.54 10.48 -13.79
CA GLY A 358 0.58 9.65 -13.34
C GLY A 358 0.52 8.23 -13.90
N ASP A 359 -0.63 7.57 -13.78
CA ASP A 359 -0.84 6.23 -14.33
C ASP A 359 -0.66 6.20 -15.85
N ALA A 360 -1.20 7.21 -16.56
CA ALA A 360 -1.03 7.34 -17.99
C ALA A 360 0.46 7.53 -18.35
N MET A 361 1.20 8.35 -17.61
CA MET A 361 2.64 8.55 -17.85
C MET A 361 3.42 7.25 -17.66
N VAL A 362 3.26 6.54 -16.55
CA VAL A 362 4.00 5.30 -16.28
C VAL A 362 3.71 4.27 -17.36
N ARG A 363 2.42 3.98 -17.62
CA ARG A 363 2.01 3.00 -18.63
C ARG A 363 2.45 3.38 -20.03
N PHE A 364 2.40 4.67 -20.37
CA PHE A 364 2.89 5.18 -21.64
C PHE A 364 4.39 4.94 -21.78
N THR A 365 5.18 5.29 -20.77
CA THR A 365 6.66 5.16 -20.82
C THR A 365 7.07 3.70 -20.90
N THR A 366 6.41 2.82 -20.14
CA THR A 366 6.61 1.36 -20.23
C THR A 366 6.28 0.85 -21.63
N ALA A 367 5.11 1.22 -22.18
CA ALA A 367 4.73 0.80 -23.54
C ALA A 367 5.70 1.32 -24.61
N VAL A 368 6.23 2.54 -24.46
CA VAL A 368 7.24 3.08 -25.38
C VAL A 368 8.54 2.29 -25.30
N ILE A 369 9.03 1.97 -24.11
CA ILE A 369 10.26 1.19 -23.95
C ILE A 369 10.11 -0.19 -24.59
N GLU A 370 8.98 -0.86 -24.35
CA GLU A 370 8.75 -2.22 -24.86
C GLU A 370 8.48 -2.26 -26.37
N VAL A 371 7.65 -1.33 -26.89
CA VAL A 371 7.20 -1.36 -28.29
C VAL A 371 8.19 -0.66 -29.24
N ILE A 372 8.86 0.38 -28.77
CA ILE A 372 9.68 1.27 -29.60
C ILE A 372 11.16 1.18 -29.23
N GLY A 373 11.49 0.84 -27.98
CA GLY A 373 12.87 0.65 -27.53
C GLY A 373 13.69 -0.30 -28.43
N PRO A 374 13.19 -1.49 -28.79
CA PRO A 374 13.91 -2.41 -29.69
C PRO A 374 14.18 -1.84 -31.10
N ARG A 375 13.40 -0.85 -31.55
CA ARG A 375 13.51 -0.24 -32.89
C ARG A 375 14.40 1.00 -32.91
N TYR A 376 14.49 1.76 -31.81
CA TYR A 376 15.10 3.10 -31.82
C TYR A 376 16.10 3.39 -30.69
N LEU A 377 16.16 2.59 -29.61
CA LEU A 377 17.02 2.82 -28.45
C LEU A 377 18.19 1.82 -28.37
N ARG A 378 18.86 1.57 -29.49
CA ARG A 378 20.06 0.73 -29.54
C ARG A 378 21.23 1.33 -28.78
#